data_AF-A0A9P6WWU7-F1
#
_entry.id   AF-A0A9P6WWU7-F1
#
_cell.length_a   1.000
_cell.length_b   1.000
_cell.length_c   1.000
_cell.angle_alpha   90.00
_cell.angle_beta   90.00
_cell.angle_gamma   90.00
#
_symmetry.space_group_name_H-M   'P 1'
#
loop_
_entity.id
_entity.type
_entity.pdbx_description
1 polymer ?
#
loop_
_entity_poly.entity_id
_entity_poly.type
_entity_poly.pdbx_seq_one_letter_code
_entity_poly.pdbx_strand_id
1 'polypeptide(L)'
;MLQQKHISERLDDSEKSKVLGLAKEMCRRPHQSNYKKTISTVLERLQLLPFRKLKFSSKSFFDQNDQKLVRSLKAKFGQDAVLVFGDWSAPNVKYQEPTRSKGLIRMLKKNVFVAYLINEYKTSSHCPTCENELEKFKPVPNPRPYQRKKKPDVLCNGLLRRKSLSCLEQQTTGIKEDFGIAIKQPY
;
A
#
# COMPACT_ATOMS: atom_id res chain seq x y z
N MET A 1 -12.15 19.50 -21.59
CA MET A 1 -12.53 18.06 -21.56
C MET A 1 -12.44 17.44 -22.95
N LEU A 2 -13.15 17.96 -23.96
CA LEU A 2 -13.12 17.42 -25.34
C LEU A 2 -11.78 17.59 -26.09
N GLN A 3 -10.90 18.48 -25.61
CA GLN A 3 -9.56 18.72 -26.18
C GLN A 3 -8.50 17.69 -25.76
N GLN A 4 -8.83 16.73 -24.89
CA GLN A 4 -7.87 15.68 -24.55
C GLN A 4 -7.65 14.77 -25.78
N LYS A 5 -6.40 14.50 -26.13
CA LYS A 5 -6.01 13.79 -27.37
C LYS A 5 -6.77 12.47 -27.60
N HIS A 6 -6.87 11.64 -26.56
CA HIS A 6 -7.61 10.37 -26.61
C HIS A 6 -9.14 10.51 -26.73
N ILE A 7 -9.68 11.69 -26.41
CA ILE A 7 -11.10 12.02 -26.57
C ILE A 7 -11.32 12.59 -27.97
N SER A 8 -10.41 13.43 -28.47
CA SER A 8 -10.50 14.01 -29.80
C SER A 8 -10.34 13.00 -30.93
N GLU A 9 -9.56 11.94 -30.72
CA GLU A 9 -9.36 10.83 -31.67
C GLU A 9 -10.56 9.87 -31.76
N ARG A 10 -11.44 9.86 -30.75
CA ARG A 10 -12.60 8.94 -30.67
C ARG A 10 -13.94 9.59 -31.03
N LEU A 11 -13.92 10.91 -31.22
CA LEU A 11 -15.10 11.72 -31.42
C LEU A 11 -15.04 12.34 -32.82
N ASP A 12 -16.04 12.06 -33.63
CA ASP A 12 -16.25 12.76 -34.89
C ASP A 12 -16.52 14.25 -34.62
N ASP A 13 -16.07 15.11 -35.53
CA ASP A 13 -16.20 16.57 -35.38
C ASP A 13 -17.67 17.02 -35.33
N SER A 14 -18.57 16.24 -35.94
CA SER A 14 -20.03 16.37 -35.82
C SER A 14 -20.52 16.16 -34.37
N GLU A 15 -19.99 15.16 -33.66
CA GLU A 15 -20.38 14.90 -32.28
C GLU A 15 -19.76 15.90 -31.30
N LYS A 16 -18.51 16.32 -31.55
CA LYS A 16 -17.87 17.40 -30.76
C LYS A 16 -18.67 18.69 -30.85
N SER A 17 -19.11 19.08 -32.05
CA SER A 17 -19.90 20.30 -32.24
C SER A 17 -21.25 20.24 -31.52
N LYS A 18 -21.92 19.07 -31.54
CA LYS A 18 -23.16 18.82 -30.78
C LYS A 18 -22.96 18.95 -29.27
N VAL A 19 -21.91 18.34 -28.72
CA VAL A 19 -21.61 18.44 -27.27
C VAL A 19 -21.25 19.87 -26.87
N LEU A 20 -20.47 20.58 -27.70
CA LEU A 20 -20.15 22.00 -27.48
C LEU A 20 -21.37 22.90 -27.58
N GLY A 21 -22.28 22.63 -28.51
CA GLY A 21 -23.55 23.33 -28.65
C GLY A 21 -24.41 23.17 -27.41
N LEU A 22 -24.62 21.92 -26.97
CA LEU A 22 -25.37 21.60 -25.75
C LEU A 22 -24.74 22.22 -24.50
N ALA A 23 -23.40 22.21 -24.39
CA ALA A 23 -22.69 22.83 -23.26
C ALA A 23 -22.85 24.37 -23.23
N LYS A 24 -22.81 25.03 -24.39
CA LYS A 24 -23.09 26.48 -24.50
C LYS A 24 -24.52 26.81 -24.11
N GLU A 25 -25.46 25.95 -24.48
CA GLU A 25 -26.88 26.12 -24.17
C GLU A 25 -27.17 25.91 -22.68
N MET A 26 -26.50 24.95 -22.04
CA MET A 26 -26.53 24.76 -20.58
C MET A 26 -26.02 25.99 -19.80
N CYS A 27 -24.92 26.61 -20.23
CA CYS A 27 -24.41 27.82 -19.60
C CYS A 27 -25.38 29.00 -19.70
N ARG A 28 -26.24 29.02 -20.74
CA ARG A 28 -27.28 30.04 -20.93
C ARG A 28 -28.58 29.73 -20.17
N ARG A 29 -28.94 28.45 -20.00
CA ARG A 29 -30.21 28.03 -19.38
C ARG A 29 -30.01 26.85 -18.40
N PRO A 30 -29.55 27.12 -17.17
CA PRO A 30 -29.18 26.06 -16.21
C PRO A 30 -30.37 25.28 -15.63
N HIS A 31 -31.61 25.80 -15.74
CA HIS A 31 -32.80 25.25 -15.08
C HIS A 31 -33.57 24.17 -15.86
N GLN A 32 -33.25 23.93 -17.13
CA GLN A 32 -33.96 22.93 -17.95
C GLN A 32 -33.35 21.53 -17.76
N SER A 33 -34.15 20.58 -17.29
CA SER A 33 -33.72 19.22 -16.90
C SER A 33 -33.31 18.33 -18.09
N ASN A 34 -33.80 18.63 -19.29
CA ASN A 34 -33.62 17.77 -20.46
C ASN A 34 -32.17 17.72 -20.96
N TYR A 35 -31.42 18.83 -20.85
CA TYR A 35 -30.03 18.90 -21.31
C TYR A 35 -29.11 17.92 -20.59
N LYS A 36 -29.33 17.70 -19.28
CA LYS A 36 -28.57 16.73 -18.47
C LYS A 36 -28.74 15.31 -18.99
N LYS A 37 -29.97 14.93 -19.36
CA LYS A 37 -30.26 13.60 -19.95
C LYS A 37 -29.56 13.44 -21.28
N THR A 38 -29.70 14.41 -22.20
CA THR A 38 -29.11 14.36 -23.55
C THR A 38 -27.59 14.28 -23.52
N ILE A 39 -26.94 15.01 -22.60
CA ILE A 39 -25.48 14.97 -22.45
C ILE A 39 -25.03 13.64 -21.84
N SER A 40 -25.77 13.11 -20.86
CA SER A 40 -25.45 11.81 -20.28
C SER A 40 -25.50 10.70 -21.32
N THR A 41 -26.52 10.67 -22.19
CA THR A 41 -26.64 9.67 -23.27
C THR A 41 -25.53 9.82 -24.31
N VAL A 42 -25.18 11.03 -24.74
CA VAL A 42 -24.06 11.25 -25.68
C VAL A 42 -22.73 10.83 -25.05
N LEU A 43 -22.48 11.17 -23.79
CA LEU A 43 -21.25 10.79 -23.09
C LEU A 43 -21.16 9.30 -22.73
N GLU A 44 -22.28 8.61 -22.56
CA GLU A 44 -22.35 7.16 -22.38
C GLU A 44 -21.97 6.41 -23.67
N ARG A 45 -22.46 6.86 -24.83
CA ARG A 45 -22.10 6.31 -26.15
C ARG A 45 -20.58 6.36 -26.39
N LEU A 46 -19.93 7.42 -25.91
CA LEU A 46 -18.49 7.62 -26.02
C LEU A 46 -17.67 6.82 -24.98
N GLN A 47 -18.34 6.04 -24.12
CA GLN A 47 -17.76 5.29 -22.99
C GLN A 47 -16.96 6.13 -21.98
N LEU A 48 -16.97 7.47 -22.09
CA LEU A 48 -16.20 8.37 -21.23
C LEU A 48 -16.69 8.34 -19.77
N LEU A 49 -18.01 8.25 -19.59
CA LEU A 49 -18.63 8.16 -18.27
C LEU A 49 -18.28 6.86 -17.53
N PRO A 50 -18.39 5.66 -18.14
CA PRO A 50 -17.91 4.42 -17.54
C PRO A 50 -16.46 4.48 -17.02
N PHE A 51 -15.49 4.89 -17.85
CA PHE A 51 -14.08 4.95 -17.44
C PHE A 51 -13.83 5.97 -16.31
N ARG A 52 -14.49 7.13 -16.38
CA ARG A 52 -14.35 8.16 -15.34
C ARG A 52 -15.02 7.73 -14.03
N LYS A 53 -16.20 7.09 -14.10
CA LYS A 53 -16.88 6.49 -12.95
C LYS A 53 -15.98 5.45 -12.28
N LEU A 54 -15.33 4.56 -13.06
CA LEU A 54 -14.38 3.57 -12.54
C LEU A 54 -13.14 4.20 -11.88
N LYS A 55 -12.55 5.24 -12.49
CA LYS A 55 -11.42 5.96 -11.87
C LYS A 55 -11.82 6.67 -10.59
N PHE A 56 -12.99 7.31 -10.58
CA PHE A 56 -13.51 8.00 -9.41
C PHE A 56 -13.85 7.02 -8.28
N SER A 57 -14.50 5.90 -8.61
CA SER A 57 -14.82 4.86 -7.62
C SER A 57 -13.55 4.25 -7.04
N SER A 58 -12.58 3.89 -7.89
CA SER A 58 -11.27 3.39 -7.45
C SER A 58 -10.61 4.35 -6.46
N LYS A 59 -10.52 5.65 -6.81
CA LYS A 59 -9.95 6.67 -5.92
C LYS A 59 -10.74 6.78 -4.59
N SER A 60 -12.07 6.81 -4.67
CA SER A 60 -12.93 6.88 -3.48
C SER A 60 -12.74 5.67 -2.57
N PHE A 61 -12.62 4.47 -3.12
CA PHE A 61 -12.36 3.25 -2.35
C PHE A 61 -10.98 3.29 -1.68
N PHE A 62 -9.94 3.77 -2.37
CA PHE A 62 -8.63 3.96 -1.76
C PHE A 62 -8.70 4.94 -0.58
N ASP A 63 -9.36 6.09 -0.75
CA ASP A 63 -9.47 7.10 0.30
C ASP A 63 -10.27 6.59 1.50
N GLN A 64 -11.36 5.84 1.27
CA GLN A 64 -12.12 5.19 2.34
C GLN A 64 -11.30 4.15 3.09
N ASN A 65 -10.50 3.35 2.37
CA ASN A 65 -9.64 2.35 2.99
C ASN A 65 -8.52 3.00 3.81
N ASP A 66 -7.89 4.05 3.29
CA ASP A 66 -6.88 4.83 4.01
C ASP A 66 -7.46 5.43 5.29
N GLN A 67 -8.67 6.01 5.23
CA GLN A 67 -9.37 6.50 6.42
C GLN A 67 -9.69 5.40 7.42
N LYS A 68 -10.12 4.22 6.95
CA LYS A 68 -10.40 3.07 7.81
C LYS A 68 -9.13 2.59 8.51
N LEU A 69 -8.01 2.54 7.79
CA LEU A 69 -6.70 2.20 8.35
C LEU A 69 -6.32 3.21 9.44
N VAL A 70 -6.37 4.52 9.14
CA VAL A 70 -6.08 5.58 10.11
C VAL A 70 -6.94 5.46 11.36
N ARG A 71 -8.25 5.26 11.22
CA ARG A 71 -9.16 5.10 12.37
C ARG A 71 -8.80 3.88 13.21
N SER A 72 -8.51 2.75 12.56
CA SER A 72 -8.12 1.53 13.28
C SER A 72 -6.76 1.66 13.98
N LEU A 73 -5.80 2.38 13.40
CA LEU A 73 -4.53 2.70 14.05
C LEU A 73 -4.74 3.60 15.28
N LYS A 74 -5.54 4.68 15.15
CA LYS A 74 -5.86 5.57 16.28
C LYS A 74 -6.59 4.83 17.40
N ALA A 75 -7.53 3.95 17.05
CA ALA A 75 -8.27 3.16 18.03
C ALA A 75 -7.38 2.16 18.78
N LYS A 76 -6.35 1.61 18.13
CA LYS A 76 -5.44 0.62 18.73
C LYS A 76 -4.29 1.24 19.53
N PHE A 77 -3.69 2.30 19.01
CA PHE A 77 -2.42 2.84 19.52
C PHE A 77 -2.56 4.24 20.13
N GLY A 78 -3.74 4.85 20.05
CA GLY A 78 -3.98 6.22 20.50
C GLY A 78 -3.71 7.28 19.44
N GLN A 79 -4.01 8.53 19.77
CA GLN A 79 -3.88 9.68 18.86
C GLN A 79 -2.41 10.04 18.59
N ASP A 80 -1.54 9.84 19.58
CA ASP A 80 -0.13 10.26 19.60
C ASP A 80 0.85 9.14 19.21
N ALA A 81 0.33 8.12 18.53
CA ALA A 81 1.14 6.96 18.15
C ALA A 81 2.27 7.36 17.19
N VAL A 82 3.49 6.93 17.51
CA VAL A 82 4.65 7.06 16.64
C VAL A 82 4.80 5.77 15.83
N LEU A 83 4.81 5.91 14.51
CA LEU A 83 4.96 4.79 13.59
C LEU A 83 6.42 4.69 13.14
N VAL A 84 7.00 3.50 13.29
CA VAL A 84 8.37 3.22 12.90
C VAL A 84 8.34 2.18 11.78
N PHE A 85 8.90 2.54 10.64
CA PHE A 85 8.99 1.68 9.46
C PHE A 85 10.46 1.40 9.15
N GLY A 86 10.72 0.31 8.44
CA GLY A 86 11.99 0.16 7.73
C GLY A 86 12.14 1.15 6.59
N ASP A 87 13.38 1.49 6.26
CA ASP A 87 13.72 2.28 5.09
C ASP A 87 13.61 1.50 3.76
N TRP A 88 13.43 0.17 3.82
CA TRP A 88 13.31 -0.75 2.69
C TRP A 88 14.33 -0.43 1.58
N SER A 89 15.56 -0.13 1.98
CA SER A 89 16.65 0.33 1.10
C SER A 89 17.15 -0.73 0.11
N ALA A 90 16.46 -1.87 0.00
CA ALA A 90 16.77 -2.92 -0.95
C ALA A 90 16.55 -2.45 -2.41
N PRO A 91 17.45 -2.79 -3.34
CA PRO A 91 17.26 -2.51 -4.76
C PRO A 91 16.03 -3.29 -5.27
N ASN A 92 15.22 -2.66 -6.13
CA ASN A 92 14.09 -3.34 -6.78
C ASN A 92 14.59 -4.57 -7.54
N VAL A 93 14.36 -5.76 -7.00
CA VAL A 93 14.74 -7.01 -7.67
C VAL A 93 13.74 -7.27 -8.81
N LYS A 94 14.22 -7.82 -9.93
CA LYS A 94 13.37 -8.20 -11.05
C LYS A 94 12.27 -9.14 -10.57
N TYR A 95 11.01 -8.86 -10.95
CA TYR A 95 9.80 -9.59 -10.54
C TYR A 95 9.36 -9.39 -9.07
N GLN A 96 9.92 -8.43 -8.35
CA GLN A 96 9.36 -7.98 -7.08
C GLN A 96 8.44 -6.77 -7.27
N GLU A 97 7.42 -6.67 -6.41
CA GLU A 97 6.53 -5.53 -6.40
C GLU A 97 7.34 -4.25 -6.05
N PRO A 98 7.10 -3.12 -6.74
CA PRO A 98 7.79 -1.87 -6.45
C PRO A 98 7.53 -1.43 -5.00
N THR A 99 8.52 -0.76 -4.38
CA THR A 99 8.52 -0.38 -2.95
C THR A 99 7.22 0.33 -2.54
N ARG A 100 6.28 -0.44 -1.96
CA ARG A 100 4.89 -0.03 -1.69
C ARG A 100 4.73 0.99 -0.56
N SER A 101 5.78 1.32 0.17
CA SER A 101 5.67 2.08 1.42
C SER A 101 5.62 3.59 1.25
N LYS A 102 6.13 4.18 0.16
CA LYS A 102 6.19 5.66 0.00
C LYS A 102 4.80 6.33 0.04
N GLY A 103 3.83 5.73 -0.65
CA GLY A 103 2.44 6.23 -0.66
C GLY A 103 1.79 6.13 0.72
N LEU A 104 1.97 4.97 1.38
CA LEU A 104 1.47 4.70 2.72
C LEU A 104 2.04 5.66 3.76
N ILE A 105 3.38 5.84 3.79
CA ILE A 105 4.06 6.75 4.71
C ILE A 105 3.57 8.19 4.48
N ARG A 106 3.43 8.62 3.22
CA ARG A 106 2.91 9.96 2.90
C ARG A 106 1.47 10.12 3.37
N MET A 107 0.62 9.10 3.22
CA MET A 107 -0.75 9.11 3.71
C MET A 107 -0.81 9.21 5.24
N LEU A 108 0.03 8.44 5.95
CA LEU A 108 0.07 8.46 7.42
C LEU A 108 0.56 9.81 7.96
N LYS A 109 1.60 10.38 7.36
CA LYS A 109 2.11 11.73 7.71
C LYS A 109 1.05 12.82 7.51
N LYS A 110 0.21 12.71 6.46
CA LYS A 110 -0.92 13.64 6.24
C LYS A 110 -1.99 13.54 7.34
N ASN A 111 -2.12 12.39 7.98
CA ASN A 111 -3.11 12.13 9.04
C ASN A 111 -2.56 12.38 10.46
N VAL A 112 -1.48 13.18 10.56
CA VAL A 112 -0.85 13.64 11.82
C VAL A 112 -0.12 12.52 12.59
N PHE A 113 0.19 11.40 11.95
CA PHE A 113 1.11 10.43 12.55
C PHE A 113 2.56 10.85 12.35
N VAL A 114 3.35 10.77 13.42
CA VAL A 114 4.81 10.87 13.33
C VAL A 114 5.32 9.54 12.78
N ALA A 115 5.99 9.57 11.62
CA ALA A 115 6.51 8.38 10.95
C ALA A 115 8.03 8.47 10.74
N TYR A 116 8.77 7.56 11.38
CA TYR A 116 10.21 7.41 11.24
C TYR A 116 10.58 6.22 10.34
N LEU A 117 11.74 6.33 9.71
CA LEU A 117 12.34 5.25 8.93
C LEU A 117 13.63 4.82 9.62
N ILE A 118 13.76 3.53 9.90
CA ILE A 118 14.95 2.91 10.47
C ILE A 118 15.63 2.08 9.40
N ASN A 119 16.95 2.10 9.40
CA ASN A 119 17.74 1.21 8.55
C ASN A 119 17.56 -0.23 9.00
N GLU A 120 16.98 -1.07 8.14
CA GLU A 120 16.76 -2.49 8.42
C GLU A 120 18.01 -3.35 8.22
N TYR A 121 19.15 -2.76 7.89
CA TYR A 121 20.39 -3.50 7.64
C TYR A 121 20.68 -4.48 8.78
N LYS A 122 20.81 -5.77 8.42
CA LYS A 122 21.10 -6.89 9.33
C LYS A 122 20.05 -7.20 10.41
N THR A 123 18.93 -6.48 10.49
CA THR A 123 17.88 -6.71 11.51
C THR A 123 17.31 -8.14 11.52
N SER A 124 17.28 -8.82 10.37
CA SER A 124 16.81 -10.20 10.25
C SER A 124 17.91 -11.25 10.35
N SER A 125 19.18 -10.86 10.24
CA SER A 125 20.32 -11.78 10.21
C SER A 125 21.18 -11.74 11.46
N HIS A 126 21.00 -10.73 12.33
CA HIS A 126 21.78 -10.57 13.55
C HIS A 126 20.87 -10.59 14.77
N CYS A 127 21.39 -11.09 15.89
CA CYS A 127 20.66 -11.05 17.14
C CYS A 127 20.68 -9.63 17.74
N PRO A 128 19.54 -9.09 18.21
CA PRO A 128 19.52 -7.76 18.84
C PRO A 128 20.26 -7.69 20.18
N THR A 129 20.51 -8.84 20.82
CA THR A 129 21.15 -8.90 22.15
C THR A 129 22.66 -9.05 22.07
N CYS A 130 23.16 -9.89 21.17
CA CYS A 130 24.59 -10.20 21.07
C CYS A 130 25.23 -9.78 19.76
N GLU A 131 24.47 -9.17 18.86
CA GLU A 131 24.94 -8.65 17.56
C GLU A 131 25.62 -9.71 16.66
N ASN A 132 25.52 -10.98 17.02
CA ASN A 132 26.08 -12.08 16.26
C ASN A 132 25.14 -12.55 15.15
N GLU A 133 25.73 -13.12 14.11
CA GLU A 133 25.00 -13.68 12.97
C GLU A 133 24.14 -14.90 13.36
N LEU A 134 22.93 -14.92 12.81
CA LEU A 134 21.97 -16.00 12.92
C LEU A 134 22.19 -17.02 11.79
N GLU A 135 21.93 -18.29 12.08
CA GLU A 135 22.07 -19.38 11.12
C GLU A 135 20.75 -20.10 10.85
N LYS A 136 20.63 -20.66 9.65
CA LYS A 136 19.52 -21.54 9.30
C LYS A 136 19.81 -22.94 9.85
N PHE A 137 18.81 -23.58 10.42
CA PHE A 137 19.01 -24.88 11.06
C PHE A 137 17.99 -25.94 10.65
N LYS A 138 16.76 -25.54 10.31
CA LYS A 138 15.67 -26.49 10.03
C LYS A 138 15.71 -26.94 8.57
N PRO A 139 15.97 -28.22 8.25
CA PRO A 139 15.76 -28.75 6.92
C PRO A 139 14.25 -28.89 6.66
N VAL A 140 13.82 -28.54 5.45
CA VAL A 140 12.44 -28.63 4.98
C VAL A 140 12.46 -29.20 3.55
N PRO A 141 11.46 -30.02 3.16
CA PRO A 141 11.37 -30.50 1.78
C PRO A 141 11.42 -29.36 0.79
N ASN A 142 12.12 -29.55 -0.32
CA ASN A 142 12.33 -28.50 -1.30
C ASN A 142 10.97 -28.01 -1.83
N PRO A 143 10.65 -26.70 -1.70
CA PRO A 143 9.37 -26.16 -2.12
C PRO A 143 9.18 -26.25 -3.64
N ARG A 144 10.25 -26.47 -4.41
CA ARG A 144 10.22 -26.63 -5.87
C ARG A 144 10.17 -28.13 -6.22
N PRO A 145 9.00 -28.69 -6.60
CA PRO A 145 8.84 -30.14 -6.77
C PRO A 145 9.81 -30.74 -7.79
N TYR A 146 10.08 -30.03 -8.89
CA TYR A 146 11.00 -30.48 -9.94
C TYR A 146 12.47 -30.56 -9.49
N GLN A 147 12.85 -29.88 -8.40
CA GLN A 147 14.21 -29.93 -7.86
C GLN A 147 14.40 -31.03 -6.81
N ARG A 148 13.32 -31.62 -6.27
CA ARG A 148 13.39 -32.62 -5.20
C ARG A 148 14.21 -33.86 -5.56
N LYS A 149 14.20 -34.28 -6.84
CA LYS A 149 15.02 -35.41 -7.32
C LYS A 149 16.53 -35.16 -7.16
N LYS A 150 16.99 -33.92 -7.32
CA LYS A 150 18.42 -33.55 -7.22
C LYS A 150 18.79 -33.01 -5.84
N LYS A 151 17.87 -32.29 -5.21
CA LYS A 151 18.02 -31.66 -3.90
C LYS A 151 16.71 -31.83 -3.12
N PRO A 152 16.56 -32.93 -2.35
CA PRO A 152 15.30 -33.26 -1.68
C PRO A 152 14.95 -32.24 -0.60
N ASP A 153 15.95 -31.81 0.17
CA ASP A 153 15.77 -30.88 1.29
C ASP A 153 16.56 -29.57 1.12
N VAL A 154 16.02 -28.51 1.69
CA VAL A 154 16.65 -27.19 1.78
C VAL A 154 16.51 -26.67 3.20
N LEU A 155 17.51 -25.89 3.65
CA LEU A 155 17.38 -25.17 4.91
C LEU A 155 16.29 -24.11 4.78
N CYS A 156 15.41 -24.04 5.78
CA CYS A 156 14.35 -23.05 5.85
C CYS A 156 14.97 -21.64 6.00
N ASN A 157 14.72 -20.76 5.03
CA ASN A 157 15.28 -19.41 5.06
C ASN A 157 14.65 -18.52 6.13
N GLY A 158 13.38 -18.75 6.49
CA GLY A 158 12.63 -17.93 7.44
C GLY A 158 12.75 -18.37 8.90
N LEU A 159 13.46 -19.47 9.17
CA LEU A 159 13.67 -19.99 10.52
C LEU A 159 15.16 -19.98 10.84
N LEU A 160 15.54 -19.01 11.66
CA LEU A 160 16.91 -18.77 12.06
C LEU A 160 17.09 -19.07 13.54
N ARG A 161 18.27 -19.53 13.93
CA ARG A 161 18.69 -19.69 15.32
C ARG A 161 20.02 -18.99 15.56
N ARG A 162 20.30 -18.71 16.82
CA ARG A 162 21.62 -18.26 17.27
C ARG A 162 22.60 -19.44 17.30
N LYS A 163 23.90 -19.15 17.09
CA LYS A 163 24.98 -20.14 17.18
C LYS A 163 25.38 -20.48 18.63
N SER A 164 25.35 -19.50 19.54
CA SER A 164 25.79 -19.66 20.93
C SER A 164 24.63 -19.70 21.94
N LEU A 165 24.78 -20.54 22.97
CA LEU A 165 23.84 -20.69 24.09
C LEU A 165 23.86 -19.52 25.09
N SER A 166 24.88 -18.65 25.03
CA SER A 166 25.09 -17.56 26.00
C SER A 166 23.96 -16.54 26.09
N CYS A 167 23.09 -16.45 25.07
CA CYS A 167 21.91 -15.58 25.07
C CYS A 167 20.58 -16.30 25.34
N LEU A 168 20.59 -17.63 25.51
CA LEU A 168 19.38 -18.38 25.87
C LEU A 168 19.00 -18.11 27.34
N GLU A 169 20.00 -17.97 28.21
CA GLU A 169 19.86 -17.77 29.65
C GLU A 169 19.28 -16.39 30.02
N GLN A 170 19.42 -15.40 29.13
CA GLN A 170 18.82 -14.07 29.33
C GLN A 170 17.33 -14.02 28.93
N GLN A 171 16.82 -15.02 28.19
CA GLN A 171 15.40 -15.07 27.84
C GLN A 171 14.56 -15.71 28.94
N THR A 172 15.08 -16.68 29.68
CA THR A 172 14.34 -17.30 30.80
C THR A 172 14.20 -16.37 32.00
N THR A 173 15.06 -15.37 32.14
CA THR A 173 14.98 -14.33 33.17
C THR A 173 14.17 -13.10 32.75
N GLY A 174 13.80 -12.98 31.46
CA GLY A 174 13.06 -11.85 30.89
C GLY A 174 11.62 -12.12 30.46
N ILE A 175 11.10 -13.35 30.59
CA ILE A 175 9.68 -13.65 30.31
C ILE A 175 8.82 -13.29 31.55
N LYS A 176 8.80 -12.00 31.88
CA LYS A 176 7.72 -11.34 32.63
C LYS A 176 7.38 -9.95 32.10
N GLU A 177 8.05 -9.50 31.05
CA GLU A 177 7.59 -8.35 30.29
C GLU A 177 7.26 -8.84 28.89
N ASP A 178 5.97 -9.13 28.72
CA ASP A 178 5.32 -9.21 27.44
C ASP A 178 5.88 -8.11 26.53
N PHE A 179 6.11 -8.41 25.26
CA PHE A 179 6.15 -7.40 24.19
C PHE A 179 4.74 -6.79 24.05
N GLY A 180 4.29 -6.15 25.12
CA GLY A 180 3.24 -5.17 25.14
C GLY A 180 3.82 -3.91 24.54
N ILE A 181 3.06 -3.37 23.59
CA ILE A 181 3.16 -1.99 23.16
C ILE A 181 3.30 -1.13 24.42
N ALA A 182 4.49 -0.57 24.66
CA ALA A 182 4.74 0.33 25.77
C ALA A 182 4.00 1.65 25.50
N ILE A 183 2.76 1.74 25.97
CA ILE A 183 2.03 3.00 26.11
C ILE A 183 2.66 3.71 27.31
N LYS A 184 3.61 4.60 27.04
CA LYS A 184 4.14 5.51 28.04
C LYS A 184 3.08 6.60 28.25
N GLN A 185 2.32 6.53 29.34
CA GLN A 185 1.45 7.64 29.75
C GLN A 185 2.33 8.80 30.23
N PRO A 186 2.11 10.03 29.75
CA PRO A 186 2.74 11.21 30.34
C PRO A 186 2.02 11.59 31.64
N TYR A 187 2.82 11.99 32.63
CA TYR A 187 2.38 12.75 33.81
C TYR A 187 1.72 14.06 33.40
#